data_AF-A0A1E5WHA0-F1
#
_entry.id   AF-A0A1E5WHA0-F1
#
_cell.length_a   1.000
_cell.length_b   1.000
_cell.length_c   1.000
_cell.angle_alpha   90.00
_cell.angle_beta   90.00
_cell.angle_gamma   90.00
#
_symmetry.space_group_name_H-M   'P 1'
#
loop_
_entity.id
_entity.type
_entity.pdbx_description
1 polymer ?
#
loop_
_entity_poly.entity_id
_entity_poly.type
_entity_poly.pdbx_seq_one_letter_code
_entity_poly.pdbx_strand_id
1 'polypeptide(L)'
;MGFFNRKTSRGKKLLKLALSRLTIARRPRLARKSISLSDVGQLLILGHLHRALHRAEQVIEEDNMLQAFDIIELYCNHLIEHAARLDKPQYVSSSQPSI
;
A
#
# COMPACT_ATOMS: atom_id res chain seq x y z
N MET A 1 33.51 -9.10 2.41
CA MET A 1 32.31 -8.23 2.45
C MET A 1 31.25 -8.68 1.43
N GLY A 2 30.45 -9.73 1.71
CA GLY A 2 29.46 -10.25 0.73
C GLY A 2 28.04 -10.49 1.28
N PHE A 3 27.85 -10.36 2.59
CA PHE A 3 26.59 -10.75 3.25
C PHE A 3 25.49 -9.68 3.19
N PHE A 4 25.85 -8.40 3.11
CA PHE A 4 24.86 -7.31 3.13
C PHE A 4 24.06 -7.21 1.82
N ASN A 5 24.73 -7.33 0.66
CA ASN A 5 24.11 -7.20 -0.67
C ASN A 5 23.12 -8.36 -1.00
N ARG A 6 23.37 -9.57 -0.48
CA ARG A 6 22.44 -10.71 -0.64
C ARG A 6 21.16 -10.55 0.19
N LYS A 7 21.24 -9.86 1.33
CA LYS A 7 20.08 -9.56 2.19
C LYS A 7 19.25 -8.41 1.61
N THR A 8 19.87 -7.36 1.06
CA THR A 8 19.17 -6.24 0.42
C THR A 8 18.42 -6.67 -0.84
N SER A 9 19.02 -7.50 -1.69
CA SER A 9 18.38 -8.04 -2.90
C SER A 9 17.18 -8.95 -2.61
N ARG A 10 17.24 -9.79 -1.56
CA ARG A 10 16.09 -10.60 -1.10
C ARG A 10 14.97 -9.72 -0.53
N GLY A 11 15.31 -8.72 0.29
CA GLY A 11 14.35 -7.77 0.84
C GLY A 11 13.60 -7.00 -0.26
N LYS A 12 14.33 -6.48 -1.27
CA LYS A 12 13.73 -5.82 -2.43
C LYS A 12 12.76 -6.71 -3.20
N LYS A 13 13.07 -8.01 -3.38
CA LYS A 13 12.17 -8.97 -4.04
C LYS A 13 10.88 -9.17 -3.23
N LEU A 14 10.98 -9.33 -1.92
CA LEU A 14 9.82 -9.50 -1.04
C LEU A 14 8.94 -8.25 -1.01
N LEU A 15 9.54 -7.05 -0.96
CA LEU A 15 8.80 -5.79 -1.01
C LEU A 15 8.06 -5.60 -2.33
N LYS A 16 8.70 -5.91 -3.46
CA LYS A 16 8.03 -5.92 -4.78
C LYS A 16 6.87 -6.90 -4.83
N LEU A 17 7.05 -8.10 -4.28
CA LEU A 17 5.98 -9.10 -4.19
C LEU A 17 4.82 -8.60 -3.31
N ALA A 18 5.11 -7.93 -2.19
CA ALA A 18 4.10 -7.34 -1.33
C ALA A 18 3.28 -6.27 -2.07
N LEU A 19 3.93 -5.38 -2.82
CA LEU A 19 3.27 -4.39 -3.67
C LEU A 19 2.35 -5.05 -4.71
N SER A 20 2.83 -6.07 -5.43
CA SER A 20 1.99 -6.84 -6.35
C SER A 20 0.76 -7.45 -5.66
N ARG A 21 0.94 -8.03 -4.47
CA ARG A 21 -0.17 -8.62 -3.70
C ARG A 21 -1.17 -7.57 -3.21
N LEU A 22 -0.71 -6.38 -2.82
CA LEU A 22 -1.59 -5.27 -2.44
C LEU A 22 -2.49 -4.85 -3.61
N THR A 23 -1.93 -4.70 -4.82
CA THR A 23 -2.74 -4.33 -5.99
C THR A 23 -3.83 -5.36 -6.31
N ILE A 24 -3.53 -6.65 -6.13
CA ILE A 24 -4.51 -7.74 -6.30
C ILE A 24 -5.56 -7.69 -5.19
N ALA A 25 -5.15 -7.49 -3.94
CA ALA A 25 -6.05 -7.42 -2.79
C ALA A 25 -6.96 -6.17 -2.82
N ARG A 26 -6.52 -5.07 -3.43
CA ARG A 26 -7.27 -3.81 -3.56
C ARG A 26 -8.50 -3.95 -4.46
N ARG A 27 -8.41 -4.72 -5.55
CA ARG A 27 -9.50 -4.87 -6.54
C ARG A 27 -10.83 -5.36 -5.93
N PRO A 28 -10.88 -6.49 -5.20
CA PRO A 28 -12.13 -6.96 -4.62
C PRO A 28 -12.67 -6.03 -3.53
N ARG A 29 -11.80 -5.29 -2.81
CA ARG A 29 -12.19 -4.28 -1.82
C ARG A 29 -12.94 -3.11 -2.48
N LEU A 30 -12.40 -2.57 -3.57
CA LEU A 30 -13.05 -1.51 -4.35
C LEU A 30 -14.40 -1.94 -4.92
N ALA A 31 -14.48 -3.17 -5.45
CA ALA A 31 -15.74 -3.71 -5.95
C ALA A 31 -16.80 -3.80 -4.85
N ARG A 32 -16.44 -4.34 -3.67
CA ARG A 32 -17.37 -4.41 -2.53
C ARG A 32 -17.77 -3.03 -2.03
N LYS A 33 -16.85 -2.07 -1.94
CA LYS A 33 -17.18 -0.68 -1.60
C LYS A 33 -18.21 -0.09 -2.55
N SER A 34 -18.01 -0.25 -3.87
CA SER A 34 -18.93 0.26 -4.89
C SER A 34 -20.33 -0.36 -4.78
N ILE A 35 -20.40 -1.68 -4.54
CA ILE A 35 -21.67 -2.39 -4.36
C ILE A 35 -22.37 -1.90 -3.10
N SER A 36 -21.67 -1.89 -1.96
CA SER A 36 -22.23 -1.42 -0.69
C SER A 36 -22.72 0.04 -0.79
N LEU A 37 -22.02 0.90 -1.52
CA LEU A 37 -22.43 2.29 -1.70
C LEU A 37 -23.72 2.40 -2.55
N SER A 38 -23.83 1.61 -3.62
CA SER A 38 -25.06 1.52 -4.42
C SER A 38 -26.23 1.02 -3.58
N ASP A 39 -26.00 -0.03 -2.77
CA ASP A 39 -27.00 -0.62 -1.89
C ASP A 39 -27.50 0.39 -0.85
N VAL A 40 -26.61 1.21 -0.25
CA VAL A 40 -27.00 2.29 0.68
C VAL A 40 -28.00 3.22 -0.01
N GLY A 41 -27.70 3.69 -1.23
CA GLY A 41 -28.59 4.58 -1.97
C GLY A 41 -29.97 3.97 -2.22
N GLN A 42 -30.01 2.72 -2.68
CA GLN A 42 -31.26 1.99 -2.91
C GLN A 42 -32.07 1.79 -1.62
N LEU A 43 -31.41 1.41 -0.52
CA LEU A 43 -32.06 1.18 0.77
C LEU A 43 -32.61 2.48 1.36
N LEU A 44 -31.94 3.62 1.15
CA LEU A 44 -32.45 4.93 1.55
C LEU A 44 -33.70 5.31 0.77
N ILE A 45 -33.72 5.08 -0.54
CA ILE A 45 -34.90 5.33 -1.40
C ILE A 45 -36.11 4.50 -0.93
N LEU A 46 -35.88 3.25 -0.54
CA LEU A 46 -36.92 2.34 -0.02
C LEU A 46 -37.32 2.62 1.44
N GLY A 47 -36.69 3.59 2.11
CA GLY A 47 -36.92 3.91 3.53
C GLY A 47 -36.42 2.85 4.50
N HIS A 48 -35.57 1.92 4.05
CA HIS A 48 -35.01 0.84 4.87
C HIS A 48 -33.79 1.31 5.70
N LEU A 49 -34.03 2.27 6.59
CA LEU A 49 -32.98 3.01 7.31
C LEU A 49 -32.00 2.11 8.08
N HIS A 50 -32.49 1.12 8.82
CA HIS A 50 -31.61 0.22 9.58
C HIS A 50 -30.67 -0.59 8.68
N ARG A 51 -31.19 -1.09 7.54
CA ARG A 51 -30.37 -1.81 6.55
C ARG A 51 -29.40 -0.87 5.84
N ALA A 52 -29.83 0.35 5.51
CA ALA A 52 -28.97 1.37 4.92
C ALA A 52 -27.81 1.73 5.86
N LEU A 53 -28.08 1.87 7.15
CA LEU A 53 -27.06 2.13 8.17
C LEU A 53 -26.02 1.00 8.21
N HIS A 54 -26.47 -0.25 8.31
CA HIS A 54 -25.56 -1.40 8.31
C HIS A 54 -24.71 -1.47 7.03
N ARG A 55 -25.29 -1.12 5.89
CA ARG A 55 -24.57 -1.12 4.61
C ARG A 55 -23.56 0.03 4.52
N ALA A 56 -23.85 1.17 5.16
CA ALA A 56 -22.91 2.29 5.28
C ALA A 56 -21.72 1.95 6.18
N GLU A 57 -21.93 1.21 7.27
CA GLU A 57 -20.82 0.68 8.09
C GLU A 57 -19.87 -0.17 7.24
N GLN A 58 -20.41 -1.04 6.38
CA GLN A 58 -19.59 -1.84 5.46
C GLN A 58 -18.84 -1.00 4.42
N VAL A 59 -19.40 0.12 3.96
CA VAL A 59 -18.64 1.07 3.10
C VAL A 59 -17.45 1.63 3.85
N ILE A 60 -17.62 2.02 5.12
CA ILE A 60 -16.56 2.57 5.97
C ILE A 60 -15.48 1.52 6.22
N GLU A 61 -15.84 0.27 6.52
CA GLU A 61 -14.87 -0.81 6.71
C GLU A 61 -14.04 -1.08 5.46
N GLU A 62 -14.67 -1.12 4.29
CA GLU A 62 -13.95 -1.33 3.03
C GLU A 62 -13.04 -0.15 2.69
N ASP A 63 -13.46 1.08 2.99
CA ASP A 63 -12.63 2.28 2.83
C ASP A 63 -11.42 2.28 3.78
N ASN A 64 -11.62 1.98 5.06
CA ASN A 64 -10.55 1.87 6.04
C ASN A 64 -9.50 0.83 5.63
N MET A 65 -9.95 -0.31 5.09
CA MET A 65 -9.03 -1.33 4.57
C MET A 65 -8.23 -0.86 3.35
N LEU A 66 -8.83 -0.06 2.47
CA LEU A 66 -8.15 0.54 1.33
C LEU A 66 -7.10 1.56 1.79
N GLN A 67 -7.43 2.43 2.74
CA GLN A 67 -6.48 3.37 3.33
C GLN A 67 -5.31 2.65 4.01
N ALA A 68 -5.56 1.53 4.70
CA ALA A 68 -4.51 0.70 5.27
C ALA A 68 -3.56 0.14 4.18
N PHE A 69 -4.08 -0.25 3.01
CA PHE A 69 -3.25 -0.67 1.89
C PHE A 69 -2.37 0.47 1.35
N ASP A 70 -2.89 1.70 1.30
CA ASP A 70 -2.12 2.87 0.88
C ASP A 70 -0.96 3.15 1.84
N ILE A 71 -1.19 3.03 3.15
CA ILE A 71 -0.13 3.17 4.17
C ILE A 71 0.95 2.09 3.99
N ILE A 72 0.55 0.82 3.81
CA ILE A 72 1.51 -0.28 3.64
C ILE A 72 2.32 -0.08 2.34
N GLU A 73 1.66 0.33 1.25
CA GLU A 73 2.30 0.64 -0.03
C GLU A 73 3.35 1.75 0.13
N LEU A 74 3.00 2.83 0.82
CA LEU A 74 3.93 3.93 1.13
C LEU A 74 5.18 3.43 1.86
N TYR A 75 5.01 2.64 2.93
CA TYR A 75 6.14 2.09 3.68
C TYR A 75 6.99 1.14 2.84
N CYS A 76 6.37 0.28 2.01
CA CYS A 76 7.10 -0.62 1.14
C CYS A 76 7.97 0.15 0.13
N ASN A 77 7.42 1.21 -0.49
CA ASN A 77 8.15 2.06 -1.42
C ASN A 77 9.32 2.77 -0.73
N HIS A 78 9.10 3.30 0.47
CA HIS A 78 10.15 3.94 1.26
C HIS A 78 11.30 2.98 1.59
N LEU A 79 11.00 1.75 2.00
CA LEU A 79 12.01 0.72 2.27
C LEU A 79 12.81 0.34 1.02
N ILE A 80 12.17 0.28 -0.15
CA ILE A 80 12.85 0.01 -1.43
C ILE A 80 13.83 1.13 -1.76
N GLU A 81 13.42 2.39 -1.59
CA GLU A 81 14.27 3.57 -1.83
C GLU A 81 15.48 3.60 -0.88
N HIS A 82 15.25 3.39 0.41
CA HIS A 82 16.34 3.30 1.40
C HIS A 82 17.31 2.15 1.10
N ALA A 83 16.80 0.98 0.72
CA ALA A 83 17.66 -0.14 0.31
C ALA A 83 18.42 0.14 -0.99
N ALA A 84 17.93 1.03 -1.87
CA ALA A 84 18.67 1.49 -3.04
C ALA A 84 19.82 2.44 -2.67
N ARG A 85 19.61 3.33 -1.68
CA ARG A 85 20.66 4.19 -1.13
C ARG A 85 21.76 3.40 -0.42
N LEU A 86 21.41 2.35 0.34
CA LEU A 86 22.40 1.53 1.06
C LEU A 86 23.28 0.68 0.14
N ASP A 87 22.77 0.25 -1.02
CA ASP A 87 23.58 -0.47 -2.03
C ASP A 87 24.54 0.48 -2.80
N LYS A 88 24.34 1.80 -2.72
CA LYS A 88 25.24 2.82 -3.25
C LYS A 88 25.76 3.70 -2.10
N PRO A 89 26.77 3.24 -1.32
CA PRO A 89 27.35 4.11 -0.30
C PRO A 89 27.79 5.41 -0.97
N GLN A 90 27.32 6.53 -0.41
CA GLN A 90 27.63 7.87 -0.87
C GLN A 90 29.12 8.14 -0.60
N TYR A 91 29.98 7.65 -1.49
CA TYR A 91 31.43 7.83 -1.46
C TYR A 91 31.90 8.52 -2.74
N VAL A 92 31.22 9.59 -3.13
CA VAL A 92 31.74 10.65 -4.03
C VAL A 92 30.88 11.88 -3.68
N SER A 93 31.31 12.84 -2.86
CA SER A 93 32.31 13.85 -3.19
C SER A 93 32.75 14.58 -1.91
N SER A 94 33.93 14.27 -1.40
CA SER A 94 34.75 15.19 -0.61
C SER A 94 36.21 14.75 -0.70
N SER A 95 36.69 14.57 -1.93
CA SER A 95 38.11 14.32 -2.21
C SER A 95 38.44 14.76 -3.63
N GLN A 96 38.69 16.05 -3.80
CA GLN A 96 39.76 16.46 -4.71
C GLN A 96 40.80 17.23 -3.91
N PRO A 97 42.04 16.72 -3.80
CA PRO A 97 43.22 17.54 -3.54
C PRO A 97 43.79 18.11 -4.86
N SER A 98 44.77 19.02 -4.71
CA SER A 98 45.59 19.74 -5.71
C SER A 98 44.85 20.84 -6.51
N ILE A 99 45.27 22.12 -6.45
CA ILE A 99 46.65 22.68 -6.35
C ILE A 99 46.78 23.62 -5.15
#